data_AF-A0A9D9GYM7-F1
#
_entry.id   AF-A0A9D9GYM7-F1
#
_cell.length_a   1.000
_cell.length_b   1.000
_cell.length_c   1.000
_cell.angle_alpha   90.00
_cell.angle_beta   90.00
_cell.angle_gamma   90.00
#
_symmetry.space_group_name_H-M   'P 1'
#
loop_
_entity.id
_entity.type
_entity.pdbx_description
1 polymer ?
#
loop_
_entity_poly.entity_id
_entity_poly.type
_entity_poly.pdbx_seq_one_letter_code
_entity_poly.pdbx_strand_id
1 'polypeptide(L)'
;MEISVSKGQGITQAIASNLGLSKEDCRGIKLSTWKSVMTLVDEANTKRLQNNQSSIFTGGNDVSTIGDRSTWHSNFHVNTGDVMQIEDSIFNKIKALLMPVSADEQKETVQDSETSAPEDADTQEQTESQQPAAVQSEEQAEGVEETVVPAPQEEASAAEQTEDVKTAELQPESEDYKLGEKLDTMFKAMGEFDENGKVKDISVDITDNGWRQLAGKKDKTDADKKQLDTDYKESVKRLGLAYHTFIDKKYGDNNGLISKDEYTAYENAGVPEELKSDEEAMAQVKEITETGFNRLDLNKDGQIDYEELSAYIHAMDFGTEDGKSNGLNGKISAYDFMVNSLSLAKPEKSKLDEKLAYAYKALFGKNVA
;
A
#
# COMPACT_ATOMS: atom_id res chain seq x y z
N MET A 1 25.27 10.19 23.55
CA MET A 1 25.50 9.17 22.51
C MET A 1 25.35 9.80 21.14
N GLU A 2 26.29 9.55 20.23
CA GLU A 2 26.23 9.99 18.83
C GLU A 2 25.78 8.83 17.93
N ILE A 3 24.87 9.10 17.00
CA ILE A 3 24.36 8.12 16.03
C ILE A 3 24.31 8.75 14.62
N SER A 4 25.21 8.33 13.74
CA SER A 4 25.25 8.81 12.35
C SER A 4 24.14 8.18 11.50
N VAL A 5 23.47 9.00 10.68
CA VAL A 5 22.40 8.59 9.76
C VAL A 5 22.96 8.42 8.34
N SER A 6 22.94 7.19 7.83
CA SER A 6 23.38 6.86 6.46
C SER A 6 22.37 7.34 5.41
N LYS A 7 22.78 7.36 4.13
CA LYS A 7 21.90 7.78 3.03
C LYS A 7 20.66 6.89 2.93
N GLY A 8 19.47 7.50 3.08
CA GLY A 8 18.18 6.80 3.04
C GLY A 8 17.86 5.98 4.29
N GLN A 9 18.57 6.21 5.40
CA GLN A 9 18.36 5.52 6.67
C GLN A 9 17.39 6.30 7.57
N GLY A 10 16.35 5.64 8.08
CA GLY A 10 15.45 6.21 9.09
C GLY A 10 16.01 6.08 10.51
N ILE A 11 15.44 6.84 11.46
CA ILE A 11 15.89 6.88 12.87
C ILE A 11 15.97 5.49 13.50
N THR A 12 14.92 4.67 13.37
CA THR A 12 14.87 3.29 13.90
C THR A 12 16.00 2.43 13.36
N GLN A 13 16.30 2.54 12.07
CA GLN A 13 17.38 1.81 11.39
C GLN A 13 18.77 2.29 11.82
N ALA A 14 18.94 3.60 12.07
CA ALA A 14 20.19 4.17 12.56
C ALA A 14 20.47 3.72 14.01
N ILE A 15 19.45 3.73 14.88
CA ILE A 15 19.52 3.17 16.24
C ILE A 15 19.86 1.67 16.20
N ALA A 16 19.17 0.89 15.37
CA ALA A 16 19.42 -0.54 15.24
C ALA A 16 20.86 -0.85 14.82
N SER A 17 21.38 -0.13 13.82
CA SER A 17 22.74 -0.29 13.31
C SER A 17 23.80 0.09 14.36
N ASN A 18 23.52 1.12 15.17
CA ASN A 18 24.40 1.58 16.24
C ASN A 18 24.46 0.59 17.43
N LEU A 19 23.36 -0.13 17.69
CA LEU A 19 23.30 -1.24 18.64
C LEU A 19 23.85 -2.58 18.07
N GLY A 20 24.23 -2.62 16.79
CA GLY A 20 24.76 -3.82 16.13
C GLY A 20 23.71 -4.88 15.79
N LEU A 21 22.42 -4.53 15.81
CA LEU A 21 21.32 -5.45 15.51
C LEU A 21 21.29 -5.82 14.02
N SER A 22 21.12 -7.11 13.73
CA SER A 22 20.92 -7.61 12.37
C SER A 22 19.51 -7.30 11.85
N LYS A 23 19.26 -7.52 10.56
CA LYS A 23 17.89 -7.45 10.00
C LYS A 23 16.97 -8.46 10.67
N GLU A 24 17.50 -9.63 10.98
CA GLU A 24 16.80 -10.76 11.60
C GLU A 24 16.39 -10.42 13.04
N ASP A 25 17.27 -9.80 13.82
CA ASP A 25 16.93 -9.26 15.15
C ASP A 25 15.82 -8.21 15.04
N CYS A 26 15.97 -7.26 14.11
CA CYS A 26 14.98 -6.20 13.88
C CYS A 26 13.61 -6.74 13.46
N ARG A 27 13.53 -7.86 12.74
CA ARG A 27 12.28 -8.56 12.40
C ARG A 27 11.61 -9.21 13.63
N GLY A 28 12.38 -9.60 14.64
CA GLY A 28 11.87 -10.15 15.90
C GLY A 28 11.28 -9.10 16.85
N ILE A 29 11.68 -7.84 16.71
CA ILE A 29 11.24 -6.74 17.60
C ILE A 29 9.85 -6.25 17.17
N LYS A 30 8.90 -6.28 18.12
CA LYS A 30 7.50 -5.89 17.90
C LYS A 30 7.38 -4.41 17.54
N LEU A 31 6.39 -4.06 16.72
CA LEU A 31 6.08 -2.67 16.38
C LEU A 31 5.79 -1.83 17.64
N SER A 32 5.15 -2.40 18.67
CA SER A 32 4.96 -1.72 19.96
C SER A 32 6.26 -1.32 20.65
N THR A 33 7.30 -2.16 20.61
CA THR A 33 8.63 -1.85 21.13
C THR A 33 9.27 -0.71 20.33
N TRP A 34 9.14 -0.72 19.00
CA TRP A 34 9.58 0.39 18.15
C TRP A 34 8.82 1.69 18.44
N LYS A 35 7.51 1.63 18.76
CA LYS A 35 6.73 2.80 19.18
C LYS A 35 7.29 3.39 20.47
N SER A 36 7.57 2.57 21.49
CA SER A 36 8.21 3.01 22.73
C SER A 36 9.60 3.62 22.51
N VAL A 37 10.40 3.07 21.58
CA VAL A 37 11.70 3.66 21.20
C VAL A 37 11.52 5.03 20.54
N MET A 38 10.54 5.19 19.65
CA MET A 38 10.29 6.47 19.00
C MET A 38 9.71 7.52 19.95
N THR A 39 8.94 7.13 20.97
CA THR A 39 8.55 8.02 22.08
C THR A 39 9.78 8.52 22.85
N LEU A 40 10.79 7.69 23.06
CA LEU A 40 12.05 8.10 23.71
C LEU A 40 12.90 9.00 22.81
N VAL A 41 12.88 8.81 21.49
CA VAL A 41 13.49 9.75 20.53
C VAL A 41 12.79 11.10 20.55
N ASP A 42 11.47 11.14 20.65
CA ASP A 42 10.71 12.39 20.78
C ASP A 42 10.94 13.09 22.13
N GLU A 43 11.06 12.34 23.24
CA GLU A 43 11.52 12.86 24.55
C GLU A 43 12.88 13.57 24.40
N ALA A 44 13.83 12.94 23.69
CA ALA A 44 15.15 13.51 23.44
C ALA A 44 15.09 14.74 22.52
N ASN A 45 14.27 14.72 21.46
CA ASN A 45 14.11 15.82 20.53
C ASN A 45 13.51 17.06 21.22
N THR A 46 12.47 16.83 22.01
CA THR A 46 11.78 17.87 22.81
C THR A 46 12.73 18.53 23.81
N LYS A 47 13.49 17.74 24.59
CA LYS A 47 14.49 18.27 25.54
C LYS A 47 15.56 19.11 24.85
N ARG A 48 16.04 18.68 23.68
CA ARG A 48 17.05 19.42 22.91
C ARG A 48 16.53 20.77 22.43
N LEU A 49 15.32 20.81 21.90
CA LEU A 49 14.66 22.05 21.50
C LEU A 49 14.44 23.00 22.69
N GLN A 50 14.01 22.49 23.85
CA GLN A 50 13.91 23.27 25.10
C GLN A 50 15.26 23.84 25.54
N ASN A 51 16.35 23.11 25.32
CA ASN A 51 17.72 23.53 25.61
C ASN A 51 18.37 24.37 24.49
N ASN A 52 17.60 24.84 23.50
CA ASN A 52 18.07 25.60 22.32
C ASN A 52 19.15 24.86 21.48
N GLN A 53 19.12 23.53 21.47
CA GLN A 53 19.98 22.68 20.65
C GLN A 53 19.27 22.26 19.36
N SER A 54 20.04 21.95 18.31
CA SER A 54 19.50 21.41 17.05
C SER A 54 18.65 20.16 17.29
N SER A 55 17.52 20.07 16.61
CA SER A 55 16.63 18.90 16.68
C SER A 55 17.33 17.62 16.22
N ILE A 56 16.77 16.48 16.65
CA ILE A 56 17.16 15.15 16.18
C ILE A 56 16.51 14.86 14.82
N PHE A 57 15.30 15.39 14.61
CA PHE A 57 14.49 15.19 13.41
C PHE A 57 13.61 16.42 13.12
N THR A 58 12.89 16.38 12.01
CA THR A 58 11.95 17.41 11.54
C THR A 58 10.63 16.77 11.06
N GLY A 59 9.63 17.60 10.76
CA GLY A 59 8.27 17.14 10.46
C GLY A 59 7.48 16.81 11.73
N GLY A 60 6.50 15.92 11.61
CA GLY A 60 5.71 15.40 12.71
C GLY A 60 6.47 14.44 13.63
N ASN A 61 5.83 14.10 14.76
CA ASN A 61 6.33 13.18 15.79
C ASN A 61 5.30 12.10 16.19
N ASP A 62 4.37 11.74 15.29
CA ASP A 62 3.34 10.76 15.62
C ASP A 62 3.93 9.34 15.69
N VAL A 63 4.13 8.84 16.91
CA VAL A 63 4.59 7.48 17.17
C VAL A 63 3.58 6.41 16.71
N SER A 64 2.31 6.75 16.46
CA SER A 64 1.31 5.80 16.00
C SER A 64 1.59 5.31 14.57
N THR A 65 2.11 6.19 13.70
CA THR A 65 2.30 5.95 12.27
C THR A 65 3.71 5.49 11.87
N ILE A 66 4.62 5.21 12.81
CA ILE A 66 6.01 4.81 12.45
C ILE A 66 6.12 3.52 11.61
N GLY A 67 5.09 2.67 11.61
CA GLY A 67 4.99 1.50 10.73
C GLY A 67 4.46 1.83 9.34
N ASP A 68 3.70 2.91 9.20
CA ASP A 68 3.15 3.41 7.95
C ASP A 68 4.20 4.21 7.17
N ARG A 69 4.55 3.66 6.01
CA ARG A 69 5.57 4.20 5.10
C ARG A 69 5.14 5.49 4.40
N SER A 70 3.84 5.79 4.33
CA SER A 70 3.34 7.05 3.77
C SER A 70 3.91 8.25 4.54
N THR A 71 4.01 8.10 5.87
CA THR A 71 4.45 9.17 6.78
C THR A 71 5.96 9.36 6.84
N TRP A 72 6.77 8.42 6.34
CA TRP A 72 8.24 8.45 6.48
C TRP A 72 8.94 9.65 5.77
N HIS A 73 8.20 10.44 5.00
CA HIS A 73 8.68 11.68 4.37
C HIS A 73 8.24 12.95 5.11
N SER A 74 7.29 12.86 6.04
CA SER A 74 6.68 13.98 6.78
C SER A 74 6.70 13.83 8.31
N ASN A 75 7.01 12.65 8.82
CA ASN A 75 7.01 12.26 10.23
C ASN A 75 8.40 11.67 10.58
N PHE A 76 9.01 12.11 11.68
CA PHE A 76 10.37 11.72 12.11
C PHE A 76 11.45 11.85 11.03
N HIS A 77 11.39 12.92 10.22
CA HIS A 77 12.27 13.11 9.06
C HIS A 77 13.70 13.50 9.48
N VAL A 78 14.70 12.86 8.89
CA VAL A 78 16.14 13.12 9.12
C VAL A 78 16.89 13.24 7.80
N ASN A 79 17.90 14.11 7.75
CA ASN A 79 18.69 14.31 6.54
C ASN A 79 19.79 13.25 6.42
N THR A 80 20.22 12.99 5.19
CA THR A 80 21.37 12.11 4.93
C THR A 80 22.66 12.74 5.47
N GLY A 81 23.33 12.04 6.39
CA GLY A 81 24.56 12.52 7.03
C GLY A 81 24.35 13.23 8.37
N ASP A 82 23.11 13.36 8.85
CA ASP A 82 22.84 13.91 10.19
C ASP A 82 23.48 13.02 11.28
N VAL A 83 23.92 13.65 12.37
CA VAL A 83 24.39 12.96 13.58
C VAL A 83 23.38 13.21 14.69
N MET A 84 22.55 12.20 14.96
CA MET A 84 21.58 12.26 16.05
C MET A 84 22.31 12.21 17.39
N GLN A 85 22.01 13.18 18.24
CA GLN A 85 22.62 13.36 19.56
C GLN A 85 21.59 12.99 20.63
N ILE A 86 21.66 11.77 21.17
CA ILE A 86 20.72 11.25 22.18
C ILE A 86 21.42 11.25 23.54
N GLU A 87 20.75 11.76 24.58
CA GLU A 87 21.24 11.68 25.98
C GLU A 87 21.48 10.21 26.38
N ASP A 88 22.59 9.91 27.05
CA ASP A 88 22.93 8.52 27.40
C ASP A 88 21.89 7.88 28.33
N SER A 89 21.22 8.69 29.16
CA SER A 89 20.07 8.30 29.99
C SER A 89 18.88 7.80 29.17
N ILE A 90 18.64 8.37 27.98
CA ILE A 90 17.57 7.98 27.05
C ILE A 90 18.05 6.82 26.17
N PHE A 91 19.29 6.88 25.69
CA PHE A 91 19.88 5.81 24.87
C PHE A 91 19.95 4.48 25.63
N ASN A 92 20.24 4.50 26.94
CA ASN A 92 20.20 3.30 27.78
C ASN A 92 18.78 2.70 27.92
N LYS A 93 17.72 3.53 28.00
CA LYS A 93 16.33 3.06 27.93
C LYS A 93 16.04 2.40 26.58
N ILE A 94 16.45 3.04 25.47
CA ILE A 94 16.30 2.52 24.10
C ILE A 94 17.02 1.16 23.95
N LYS A 95 18.26 1.05 24.46
CA LYS A 95 19.01 -0.21 24.48
C LYS A 95 18.28 -1.30 25.26
N ALA A 96 17.74 -1.00 26.44
CA ALA A 96 17.01 -1.98 27.25
C ALA A 96 15.71 -2.50 26.58
N LEU A 97 15.06 -1.67 25.74
CA LEU A 97 13.90 -2.07 24.94
C LEU A 97 14.25 -2.98 23.76
N LEU A 98 15.37 -2.71 23.08
CA LEU A 98 15.78 -3.39 21.85
C LEU A 98 16.72 -4.59 22.08
N MET A 99 17.43 -4.60 23.20
CA MET A 99 18.34 -5.67 23.63
C MET A 99 17.92 -6.14 25.04
N PRO A 100 16.77 -6.83 25.19
CA PRO A 100 16.36 -7.39 26.47
C PRO A 100 17.37 -8.45 26.91
N VAL A 101 18.15 -8.11 27.94
CA VAL A 101 19.18 -8.99 28.53
C VAL A 101 18.53 -10.29 29.01
N SER A 102 19.13 -11.44 28.66
CA SER A 102 18.61 -12.74 29.11
C SER A 102 18.74 -12.88 30.62
N ALA A 103 17.81 -13.59 31.27
CA ALA A 103 17.72 -13.66 32.73
C ALA A 103 18.99 -14.18 33.43
N ASP A 104 19.85 -14.93 32.73
CA ASP A 104 21.13 -15.43 33.26
C ASP A 104 22.26 -14.38 33.26
N GLU A 105 22.18 -13.31 32.46
CA GLU A 105 23.21 -12.25 32.40
C GLU A 105 23.00 -11.14 33.46
N GLN A 106 21.86 -11.11 34.17
CA GLN A 106 21.63 -10.16 35.27
C GLN A 106 22.50 -10.39 36.52
N LYS A 107 23.46 -11.32 36.49
CA LYS A 107 24.31 -11.71 37.63
C LYS A 107 25.68 -11.01 37.73
N GLU A 108 26.16 -10.29 36.71
CA GLU A 108 27.46 -9.58 36.77
C GLU A 108 27.36 -8.04 36.84
N THR A 109 26.16 -7.45 36.81
CA THR A 109 25.97 -5.99 37.01
C THR A 109 25.01 -5.65 38.16
N VAL A 110 25.06 -6.44 39.25
CA VAL A 110 24.49 -6.08 40.56
C VAL A 110 25.57 -6.25 41.64
N GLN A 111 26.67 -5.52 41.47
CA GLN A 111 27.69 -5.36 42.52
C GLN A 111 28.21 -3.92 42.62
N ASP A 112 27.29 -2.96 42.65
CA ASP A 112 27.45 -1.80 43.54
C ASP A 112 26.08 -1.16 43.86
N SER A 113 25.98 -0.51 45.02
CA SER A 113 24.80 0.24 45.51
C SER A 113 23.50 -0.53 45.86
N GLU A 114 23.58 -1.50 46.78
CA GLU A 114 22.51 -1.62 47.79
C GLU A 114 22.71 -0.57 48.89
N THR A 115 21.78 0.37 49.03
CA THR A 115 21.01 0.73 50.26
C THR A 115 20.29 2.08 50.02
N SER A 116 19.06 2.32 50.47
CA SER A 116 18.28 1.69 51.54
C SER A 116 16.83 1.36 51.15
N ALA A 117 16.14 0.62 52.03
CA ALA A 117 14.79 0.07 51.87
C ALA A 117 13.63 1.09 52.10
N PRO A 118 12.35 0.72 51.79
CA PRO A 118 11.21 1.64 51.77
C PRO A 118 10.21 1.48 52.94
N GLU A 119 9.27 2.43 53.04
CA GLU A 119 8.00 2.41 53.76
C GLU A 119 6.98 3.29 52.97
N ASP A 120 5.65 3.13 53.04
CA ASP A 120 4.78 1.94 53.21
C ASP A 120 3.32 2.35 52.86
N ALA A 121 2.46 1.40 52.49
CA ALA A 121 0.97 1.49 52.46
C ALA A 121 0.28 2.64 51.65
N ASP A 122 -1.05 2.74 51.57
CA ASP A 122 -2.10 1.78 51.14
C ASP A 122 -3.42 2.58 50.89
N THR A 123 -4.47 1.91 50.41
CA THR A 123 -5.90 2.30 50.47
C THR A 123 -6.49 3.09 49.30
N GLN A 124 -7.76 2.77 49.02
CA GLN A 124 -8.65 3.30 48.00
C GLN A 124 -9.55 4.40 48.59
N GLU A 125 -10.25 5.17 47.76
CA GLU A 125 -11.64 5.55 48.08
C GLU A 125 -12.50 5.81 46.83
N GLN A 126 -13.83 5.85 47.01
CA GLN A 126 -14.85 5.96 45.95
C GLN A 126 -15.72 7.22 46.13
N THR A 127 -16.26 7.75 45.03
CA THR A 127 -17.60 8.35 44.82
C THR A 127 -17.61 8.98 43.41
N GLU A 128 -18.57 8.80 42.50
CA GLU A 128 -20.04 8.74 42.54
C GLU A 128 -20.73 10.09 42.80
N SER A 129 -21.20 10.78 41.74
CA SER A 129 -22.60 11.25 41.64
C SER A 129 -22.94 12.08 40.37
N GLN A 130 -24.06 11.68 39.74
CA GLN A 130 -25.18 12.52 39.24
C GLN A 130 -25.03 13.47 38.03
N GLN A 131 -25.82 13.13 36.99
CA GLN A 131 -26.49 14.03 36.04
C GLN A 131 -27.81 14.55 36.67
N PRO A 132 -28.44 15.65 36.19
CA PRO A 132 -29.69 15.47 35.41
C PRO A 132 -30.04 16.58 34.38
N ALA A 133 -31.04 16.29 33.51
CA ALA A 133 -31.88 17.20 32.69
C ALA A 133 -31.18 18.10 31.62
N ALA A 134 -31.61 18.26 30.36
CA ALA A 134 -32.84 18.01 29.59
C ALA A 134 -33.97 19.06 29.69
N VAL A 135 -34.23 19.75 28.57
CA VAL A 135 -35.44 20.55 28.24
C VAL A 135 -35.70 20.43 26.72
N GLN A 136 -36.97 20.34 26.31
CA GLN A 136 -37.44 20.23 24.90
C GLN A 136 -38.08 21.54 24.42
N SER A 137 -38.39 21.66 23.12
CA SER A 137 -39.69 22.19 22.61
C SER A 137 -39.84 21.96 21.09
N GLU A 138 -41.08 21.69 20.66
CA GLU A 138 -41.56 21.68 19.26
C GLU A 138 -42.07 23.12 18.90
N GLU A 139 -42.66 23.51 17.75
CA GLU A 139 -43.81 23.02 16.94
C GLU A 139 -43.79 23.74 15.55
N GLN A 140 -44.18 23.14 14.41
CA GLN A 140 -45.50 23.20 13.69
C GLN A 140 -45.95 24.58 13.11
N ALA A 141 -46.71 24.73 12.01
CA ALA A 141 -47.10 23.84 10.86
C ALA A 141 -47.86 24.64 9.73
N GLU A 142 -48.20 23.95 8.61
CA GLU A 142 -49.30 24.20 7.61
C GLU A 142 -49.36 25.51 6.76
N GLY A 143 -50.07 25.60 5.61
CA GLY A 143 -50.77 24.59 4.77
C GLY A 143 -51.84 25.17 3.78
N VAL A 144 -52.11 24.49 2.62
CA VAL A 144 -53.23 24.65 1.60
C VAL A 144 -53.46 26.05 0.94
N GLU A 145 -54.24 26.31 -0.14
CA GLU A 145 -55.10 25.59 -1.16
C GLU A 145 -54.59 25.92 -2.62
N GLU A 146 -54.95 25.37 -3.80
CA GLU A 146 -56.04 24.55 -4.41
C GLU A 146 -57.15 25.31 -5.23
N THR A 147 -57.79 24.61 -6.20
CA THR A 147 -58.92 24.95 -7.13
C THR A 147 -58.60 25.68 -8.46
N VAL A 148 -59.26 25.45 -9.62
CA VAL A 148 -60.20 24.39 -10.10
C VAL A 148 -60.20 24.27 -11.65
N VAL A 149 -60.68 23.13 -12.19
CA VAL A 149 -60.80 22.72 -13.62
C VAL A 149 -61.98 23.41 -14.40
N PRO A 150 -62.13 23.34 -15.75
CA PRO A 150 -62.48 22.10 -16.49
C PRO A 150 -61.87 21.90 -17.92
N ALA A 151 -61.95 20.65 -18.40
CA ALA A 151 -61.72 20.25 -19.81
C ALA A 151 -63.05 20.25 -20.61
N PRO A 152 -63.11 19.68 -21.84
CA PRO A 152 -63.41 18.23 -21.91
C PRO A 152 -62.82 17.42 -23.10
N GLN A 153 -62.49 16.15 -22.79
CA GLN A 153 -62.67 14.94 -23.63
C GLN A 153 -61.87 14.80 -24.96
N GLU A 154 -61.53 13.59 -25.43
CA GLU A 154 -61.96 12.24 -25.02
C GLU A 154 -60.84 11.18 -25.20
N GLU A 155 -60.66 10.32 -24.18
CA GLU A 155 -60.43 8.85 -24.19
C GLU A 155 -59.48 8.14 -25.21
N ALA A 156 -58.79 7.04 -24.90
CA ALA A 156 -58.50 6.25 -23.69
C ALA A 156 -57.32 5.27 -24.03
N SER A 157 -56.69 4.44 -23.18
CA SER A 157 -56.86 4.07 -21.77
C SER A 157 -55.48 3.69 -21.16
N ALA A 158 -55.40 3.86 -19.85
CA ALA A 158 -54.48 3.29 -18.86
C ALA A 158 -54.22 1.76 -18.98
N ALA A 159 -53.26 1.14 -18.26
CA ALA A 159 -52.52 1.63 -17.08
C ALA A 159 -51.13 0.95 -16.88
N GLU A 160 -50.40 1.51 -15.91
CA GLU A 160 -49.39 0.91 -15.02
C GLU A 160 -48.08 0.30 -15.58
N GLN A 161 -47.01 0.77 -14.93
CA GLN A 161 -45.63 0.35 -15.06
C GLN A 161 -45.42 -1.07 -14.51
N THR A 162 -44.58 -1.84 -15.20
CA THR A 162 -43.63 -2.74 -14.53
C THR A 162 -42.26 -2.53 -15.17
N GLU A 163 -41.19 -2.75 -14.40
CA GLU A 163 -39.82 -2.57 -14.86
C GLU A 163 -39.41 -3.66 -15.86
N ASP A 164 -39.55 -3.39 -17.15
CA ASP A 164 -38.84 -4.15 -18.18
C ASP A 164 -37.36 -3.69 -18.22
N VAL A 165 -36.66 -3.92 -17.11
CA VAL A 165 -35.20 -4.08 -17.14
C VAL A 165 -34.96 -5.28 -18.03
N LYS A 166 -34.60 -5.02 -19.28
CA LYS A 166 -34.10 -6.04 -20.20
C LYS A 166 -32.90 -6.69 -19.55
N THR A 167 -33.16 -7.82 -18.90
CA THR A 167 -32.13 -8.76 -18.49
C THR A 167 -31.56 -9.30 -19.80
N ALA A 168 -30.50 -8.66 -20.29
CA ALA A 168 -29.64 -9.29 -21.28
C ALA A 168 -29.25 -10.63 -20.68
N GLU A 169 -29.58 -11.74 -21.36
CA GLU A 169 -29.17 -13.06 -20.90
C GLU A 169 -27.65 -13.02 -20.75
N LEU A 170 -27.19 -13.04 -19.48
CA LEU A 170 -25.78 -12.97 -19.15
C LEU A 170 -25.10 -14.20 -19.73
N GLN A 171 -24.54 -14.04 -20.92
CA GLN A 171 -23.66 -15.05 -21.50
C GLN A 171 -22.59 -15.33 -20.45
N PRO A 172 -22.34 -16.62 -20.12
CA PRO A 172 -21.43 -16.97 -19.05
C PRO A 172 -20.08 -16.34 -19.36
N GLU A 173 -19.61 -15.51 -18.43
CA GLU A 173 -18.46 -14.65 -18.69
C GLU A 173 -17.26 -15.48 -19.12
N SER A 174 -16.44 -14.92 -20.01
CA SER A 174 -15.27 -15.63 -20.52
C SER A 174 -14.32 -15.97 -19.37
N GLU A 175 -13.65 -17.12 -19.48
CA GLU A 175 -12.70 -17.56 -18.44
C GLU A 175 -11.57 -16.53 -18.24
N ASP A 176 -11.22 -15.78 -19.27
CA ASP A 176 -10.23 -14.72 -19.19
C ASP A 176 -10.79 -13.42 -18.55
N TYR A 177 -12.08 -13.07 -18.72
CA TYR A 177 -12.72 -12.01 -17.90
C TYR A 177 -12.70 -12.36 -16.40
N LYS A 178 -13.10 -13.59 -16.04
CA LYS A 178 -13.10 -14.06 -14.63
C LYS A 178 -11.68 -14.11 -14.05
N LEU A 179 -10.69 -14.50 -14.87
CA LEU A 179 -9.29 -14.48 -14.49
C LEU A 179 -8.79 -13.03 -14.28
N GLY A 180 -9.26 -12.09 -15.09
CA GLY A 180 -9.00 -10.66 -14.95
C GLY A 180 -9.62 -10.06 -13.69
N GLU A 181 -10.89 -10.34 -13.39
CA GLU A 181 -11.55 -9.88 -12.15
C GLU A 181 -10.88 -10.45 -10.90
N LYS A 182 -10.48 -11.73 -10.95
CA LYS A 182 -9.70 -12.35 -9.87
C LYS A 182 -8.33 -11.69 -9.71
N LEU A 183 -7.68 -11.31 -10.80
CA LEU A 183 -6.37 -10.66 -10.77
C LEU A 183 -6.46 -9.22 -10.25
N ASP A 184 -7.49 -8.46 -10.67
CA ASP A 184 -7.87 -7.16 -10.10
C ASP A 184 -8.09 -7.25 -8.58
N THR A 185 -8.92 -8.21 -8.15
CA THR A 185 -9.18 -8.47 -6.72
C THR A 185 -7.88 -8.76 -5.95
N MET A 186 -6.96 -9.53 -6.55
CA MET A 186 -5.66 -9.83 -5.94
C MET A 186 -4.74 -8.59 -5.90
N PHE A 187 -4.67 -7.79 -6.95
CA PHE A 187 -3.87 -6.57 -6.99
C PHE A 187 -4.38 -5.50 -6.02
N LYS A 188 -5.70 -5.32 -5.89
CA LYS A 188 -6.29 -4.46 -4.86
C LYS A 188 -5.93 -4.94 -3.45
N ALA A 189 -6.08 -6.24 -3.17
CA ALA A 189 -5.67 -6.84 -1.90
C ALA A 189 -4.15 -6.78 -1.64
N MET A 190 -3.30 -6.65 -2.66
CA MET A 190 -1.85 -6.40 -2.53
C MET A 190 -1.50 -4.96 -2.17
N GLY A 191 -2.37 -3.99 -2.49
CA GLY A 191 -2.24 -2.61 -2.04
C GLY A 191 -2.65 -2.41 -0.57
N GLU A 192 -3.41 -3.34 -0.01
CA GLU A 192 -3.86 -3.30 1.39
C GLU A 192 -2.78 -3.77 2.38
N PHE A 193 -2.77 -3.15 3.56
CA PHE A 193 -1.95 -3.56 4.70
C PHE A 193 -2.71 -4.51 5.64
N ASP A 194 -2.00 -5.31 6.43
CA ASP A 194 -2.56 -6.07 7.55
C ASP A 194 -2.85 -5.17 8.76
N GLU A 195 -3.47 -5.74 9.80
CA GLU A 195 -3.75 -5.07 11.09
C GLU A 195 -2.51 -4.52 11.81
N ASN A 196 -1.29 -4.90 11.37
CA ASN A 196 -0.01 -4.48 11.92
C ASN A 196 0.70 -3.42 11.04
N GLY A 197 0.05 -2.94 9.97
CA GLY A 197 0.65 -2.00 9.00
C GLY A 197 1.71 -2.64 8.09
N LYS A 198 1.72 -3.97 7.94
CA LYS A 198 2.60 -4.70 7.02
C LYS A 198 1.89 -4.95 5.70
N VAL A 199 2.67 -5.02 4.63
CA VAL A 199 2.18 -5.54 3.34
C VAL A 199 1.71 -6.98 3.55
N LYS A 200 0.51 -7.32 3.08
CA LYS A 200 -0.07 -8.67 3.23
C LYS A 200 0.78 -9.72 2.48
N ASP A 201 0.90 -10.92 3.04
CA ASP A 201 1.60 -12.05 2.40
C ASP A 201 0.73 -12.69 1.31
N ILE A 202 0.57 -11.95 0.22
CA ILE A 202 -0.22 -12.33 -0.96
C ILE A 202 0.74 -12.39 -2.15
N SER A 203 0.60 -13.44 -2.98
CA SER A 203 1.29 -13.53 -4.27
C SER A 203 0.36 -13.99 -5.37
N VAL A 204 0.53 -13.44 -6.58
CA VAL A 204 -0.05 -13.94 -7.82
C VAL A 204 0.96 -14.89 -8.45
N ASP A 205 0.56 -16.15 -8.64
CA ASP A 205 1.29 -17.09 -9.46
C ASP A 205 1.08 -16.74 -10.95
N ILE A 206 2.13 -16.26 -11.61
CA ILE A 206 2.16 -16.16 -13.08
C ILE A 206 2.25 -17.56 -13.68
N THR A 207 3.12 -18.39 -13.12
CA THR A 207 3.48 -19.71 -13.66
C THR A 207 2.96 -20.84 -12.78
N ASP A 208 2.56 -21.95 -13.39
CA ASP A 208 2.02 -23.11 -12.68
C ASP A 208 3.09 -23.95 -11.94
N ASN A 209 2.62 -25.01 -11.25
CA ASN A 209 3.49 -25.94 -10.52
C ASN A 209 4.39 -26.80 -11.43
N GLY A 210 4.03 -27.02 -12.70
CA GLY A 210 4.85 -27.76 -13.66
C GLY A 210 6.06 -26.91 -14.09
N TRP A 211 5.81 -25.65 -14.43
CA TRP A 211 6.85 -24.65 -14.70
C TRP A 211 7.81 -24.53 -13.51
N ARG A 212 7.29 -24.44 -12.28
CA ARG A 212 8.11 -24.35 -11.06
C ARG A 212 8.98 -25.59 -10.83
N GLN A 213 8.47 -26.79 -11.10
CA GLN A 213 9.28 -28.02 -11.02
C GLN A 213 10.40 -28.03 -12.07
N LEU A 214 10.09 -27.60 -13.30
CA LEU A 214 11.08 -27.46 -14.37
C LEU A 214 12.13 -26.38 -14.05
N ALA A 215 11.71 -25.26 -13.43
CA ALA A 215 12.59 -24.20 -12.96
C ALA A 215 13.47 -24.63 -11.78
N GLY A 216 12.99 -25.54 -10.92
CA GLY A 216 13.77 -26.16 -9.83
C GLY A 216 14.80 -27.20 -10.26
N LYS A 217 14.69 -27.74 -11.48
CA LYS A 217 15.64 -28.72 -12.05
C LYS A 217 17.07 -28.15 -12.07
N LYS A 218 18.06 -28.86 -11.51
CA LYS A 218 19.47 -28.43 -11.53
C LYS A 218 20.02 -28.46 -12.96
N ASP A 219 20.04 -29.63 -13.57
CA ASP A 219 20.63 -29.88 -14.87
C ASP A 219 19.63 -29.61 -16.00
N LYS A 220 19.42 -28.32 -16.30
CA LYS A 220 18.55 -27.86 -17.41
C LYS A 220 19.26 -27.97 -18.75
N THR A 221 18.73 -28.80 -19.64
CA THR A 221 19.04 -28.80 -21.08
C THR A 221 18.53 -27.51 -21.74
N ASP A 222 18.98 -27.22 -22.95
CA ASP A 222 18.48 -26.06 -23.71
C ASP A 222 17.02 -26.21 -24.14
N ALA A 223 16.50 -27.44 -24.22
CA ALA A 223 15.07 -27.71 -24.37
C ALA A 223 14.29 -27.30 -23.11
N ASP A 224 14.77 -27.66 -21.91
CA ASP A 224 14.14 -27.22 -20.65
C ASP A 224 14.12 -25.69 -20.54
N LYS A 225 15.22 -25.02 -20.94
CA LYS A 225 15.32 -23.54 -20.92
C LYS A 225 14.34 -22.90 -21.90
N LYS A 226 14.23 -23.43 -23.13
CA LYS A 226 13.28 -22.92 -24.14
C LYS A 226 11.83 -23.13 -23.71
N GLN A 227 11.53 -24.29 -23.10
CA GLN A 227 10.20 -24.58 -22.55
C GLN A 227 9.85 -23.56 -21.46
N LEU A 228 10.74 -23.34 -20.49
CA LEU A 228 10.56 -22.33 -19.44
C LEU A 228 10.32 -20.92 -19.99
N ASP A 229 11.08 -20.48 -20.99
CA ASP A 229 10.90 -19.17 -21.64
C ASP A 229 9.56 -19.06 -22.40
N THR A 230 9.12 -20.14 -23.04
CA THR A 230 7.86 -20.18 -23.81
C THR A 230 6.66 -20.15 -22.87
N ASP A 231 6.57 -21.13 -21.97
CA ASP A 231 5.45 -21.29 -21.01
C ASP A 231 5.28 -20.04 -20.13
N TYR A 232 6.39 -19.43 -19.72
CA TYR A 232 6.39 -18.19 -18.96
C TYR A 232 5.76 -17.04 -19.76
N LYS A 233 6.20 -16.83 -21.02
CA LYS A 233 5.71 -15.73 -21.86
C LYS A 233 4.26 -15.92 -22.26
N GLU A 234 3.82 -17.15 -22.51
CA GLU A 234 2.41 -17.46 -22.75
C GLU A 234 1.56 -17.19 -21.50
N SER A 235 2.04 -17.55 -20.31
CA SER A 235 1.35 -17.29 -19.04
C SER A 235 1.21 -15.78 -18.75
N VAL A 236 2.29 -15.00 -18.92
CA VAL A 236 2.25 -13.53 -18.79
C VAL A 236 1.28 -12.90 -19.78
N LYS A 237 1.33 -13.30 -21.07
CA LYS A 237 0.43 -12.78 -22.10
C LYS A 237 -1.04 -13.10 -21.80
N ARG A 238 -1.31 -14.30 -21.27
CA ARG A 238 -2.67 -14.66 -20.86
C ARG A 238 -3.16 -13.80 -19.70
N LEU A 239 -2.33 -13.53 -18.69
CA LEU A 239 -2.72 -12.67 -17.57
C LEU A 239 -2.92 -11.21 -17.99
N GLY A 240 -2.09 -10.70 -18.92
CA GLY A 240 -2.28 -9.37 -19.51
C GLY A 240 -3.57 -9.27 -20.32
N LEU A 241 -3.87 -10.26 -21.17
CA LEU A 241 -5.12 -10.36 -21.91
C LEU A 241 -6.34 -10.48 -20.98
N ALA A 242 -6.26 -11.29 -19.93
CA ALA A 242 -7.32 -11.45 -18.94
C ALA A 242 -7.61 -10.14 -18.20
N TYR A 243 -6.57 -9.46 -17.70
CA TYR A 243 -6.68 -8.18 -17.01
C TYR A 243 -7.23 -7.08 -17.92
N HIS A 244 -6.74 -7.00 -19.16
CA HIS A 244 -7.29 -6.11 -20.19
C HIS A 244 -8.77 -6.39 -20.43
N THR A 245 -9.14 -7.65 -20.71
CA THR A 245 -10.52 -8.08 -21.00
C THR A 245 -11.48 -7.74 -19.85
N PHE A 246 -10.99 -7.78 -18.61
CA PHE A 246 -11.76 -7.34 -17.44
C PHE A 246 -11.96 -5.82 -17.41
N ILE A 247 -10.91 -5.03 -17.57
CA ILE A 247 -10.98 -3.56 -17.51
C ILE A 247 -11.86 -3.03 -18.65
N ASP A 248 -11.54 -3.40 -19.89
CA ASP A 248 -12.25 -3.05 -21.13
C ASP A 248 -13.76 -3.38 -21.04
N LYS A 249 -14.12 -4.61 -20.65
CA LYS A 249 -15.53 -5.02 -20.55
C LYS A 249 -16.30 -4.41 -19.37
N LYS A 250 -15.63 -3.96 -18.31
CA LYS A 250 -16.29 -3.49 -17.06
C LYS A 250 -16.31 -1.97 -16.91
N TYR A 251 -15.35 -1.27 -17.54
CA TYR A 251 -15.17 0.18 -17.43
C TYR A 251 -15.10 0.88 -18.80
N GLY A 252 -15.09 0.13 -19.90
CA GLY A 252 -15.12 0.63 -21.27
C GLY A 252 -16.21 0.02 -22.16
N ASP A 253 -16.05 0.14 -23.47
CA ASP A 253 -17.04 -0.28 -24.48
C ASP A 253 -16.83 -1.70 -25.05
N ASN A 254 -15.81 -2.45 -24.59
CA ASN A 254 -15.42 -3.78 -25.10
C ASN A 254 -14.90 -3.72 -26.56
N ASN A 255 -14.21 -2.65 -26.98
CA ASN A 255 -13.60 -2.58 -28.31
C ASN A 255 -12.27 -3.36 -28.46
N GLY A 256 -11.60 -3.70 -27.34
CA GLY A 256 -10.29 -4.36 -27.34
C GLY A 256 -9.10 -3.43 -27.11
N LEU A 257 -9.33 -2.16 -26.74
CA LEU A 257 -8.36 -1.13 -26.35
C LEU A 257 -8.95 -0.29 -25.21
N ILE A 258 -8.15 0.08 -24.21
CA ILE A 258 -8.59 0.88 -23.06
C ILE A 258 -8.16 2.34 -23.27
N SER A 259 -9.10 3.27 -23.46
CA SER A 259 -8.79 4.70 -23.56
C SER A 259 -8.48 5.33 -22.19
N LYS A 260 -7.96 6.57 -22.21
CA LYS A 260 -7.65 7.34 -20.99
C LYS A 260 -8.86 7.51 -20.06
N ASP A 261 -10.05 7.74 -20.60
CA ASP A 261 -11.25 7.99 -19.80
C ASP A 261 -11.76 6.69 -19.15
N GLU A 262 -11.63 5.55 -19.84
CA GLU A 262 -12.01 4.21 -19.35
C GLU A 262 -11.02 3.70 -18.30
N TYR A 263 -9.72 3.92 -18.49
CA TYR A 263 -8.71 3.71 -17.45
C TYR A 263 -8.95 4.62 -16.23
N THR A 264 -9.39 5.86 -16.45
CA THR A 264 -9.76 6.78 -15.37
C THR A 264 -11.02 6.30 -14.62
N ALA A 265 -12.00 5.73 -15.31
CA ALA A 265 -13.16 5.11 -14.67
C ALA A 265 -12.78 3.87 -13.84
N TYR A 266 -11.83 3.07 -14.32
CA TYR A 266 -11.27 1.93 -13.58
C TYR A 266 -10.53 2.35 -12.30
N GLU A 267 -9.59 3.28 -12.37
CA GLU A 267 -8.83 3.74 -11.18
C GLU A 267 -9.76 4.45 -10.17
N ASN A 268 -10.71 5.28 -10.63
CA ASN A 268 -11.71 5.92 -9.76
C ASN A 268 -12.64 4.92 -9.05
N ALA A 269 -12.82 3.71 -9.59
CA ALA A 269 -13.56 2.65 -8.92
C ALA A 269 -12.75 1.94 -7.81
N GLY A 270 -11.44 2.18 -7.73
CA GLY A 270 -10.58 1.76 -6.62
C GLY A 270 -10.49 2.77 -5.47
N VAL A 271 -10.94 4.01 -5.68
CA VAL A 271 -10.91 5.07 -4.65
C VAL A 271 -11.98 4.79 -3.56
N PRO A 272 -11.65 4.89 -2.25
CA PRO A 272 -12.63 4.84 -1.16
C PRO A 272 -13.69 5.94 -1.30
N GLU A 273 -14.95 5.63 -1.00
CA GLU A 273 -16.07 6.60 -1.12
C GLU A 273 -15.86 7.86 -0.27
N GLU A 274 -15.19 7.73 0.87
CA GLU A 274 -14.86 8.83 1.78
C GLU A 274 -13.93 9.87 1.13
N LEU A 275 -13.12 9.48 0.15
CA LEU A 275 -12.20 10.37 -0.57
C LEU A 275 -12.82 10.94 -1.87
N LYS A 276 -13.92 10.38 -2.37
CA LYS A 276 -14.56 10.86 -3.61
C LYS A 276 -15.25 12.22 -3.48
N SER A 277 -15.51 12.65 -2.24
CA SER A 277 -16.05 13.98 -1.92
C SER A 277 -14.97 15.04 -1.63
N ASP A 278 -13.69 14.65 -1.61
CA ASP A 278 -12.54 15.54 -1.41
C ASP A 278 -11.96 15.96 -2.77
N GLU A 279 -12.14 17.24 -3.13
CA GLU A 279 -11.67 17.80 -4.41
C GLU A 279 -10.14 17.78 -4.54
N GLU A 280 -9.39 17.87 -3.44
CA GLU A 280 -7.92 17.83 -3.46
C GLU A 280 -7.43 16.38 -3.61
N ALA A 281 -8.03 15.44 -2.89
CA ALA A 281 -7.74 14.01 -3.05
C ALA A 281 -8.06 13.54 -4.48
N MET A 282 -9.22 13.91 -5.03
CA MET A 282 -9.60 13.55 -6.40
C MET A 282 -8.73 14.23 -7.47
N ALA A 283 -8.20 15.43 -7.21
CA ALA A 283 -7.20 16.05 -8.07
C ALA A 283 -5.87 15.27 -8.07
N GLN A 284 -5.41 14.80 -6.91
CA GLN A 284 -4.21 13.97 -6.79
C GLN A 284 -4.40 12.59 -7.43
N VAL A 285 -5.54 11.93 -7.22
CA VAL A 285 -5.92 10.68 -7.92
C VAL A 285 -5.83 10.90 -9.42
N LYS A 286 -6.41 11.98 -9.94
CA LYS A 286 -6.34 12.29 -11.37
C LYS A 286 -4.89 12.43 -11.86
N GLU A 287 -4.03 13.20 -11.19
CA GLU A 287 -2.62 13.36 -11.62
C GLU A 287 -1.87 12.02 -11.62
N ILE A 288 -2.12 11.17 -10.62
CA ILE A 288 -1.59 9.80 -10.51
C ILE A 288 -2.09 8.92 -11.67
N THR A 289 -3.40 8.94 -11.95
CA THR A 289 -4.03 8.20 -13.04
C THR A 289 -3.52 8.65 -14.41
N GLU A 290 -3.39 9.95 -14.66
CA GLU A 290 -2.83 10.46 -15.92
C GLU A 290 -1.35 10.06 -16.07
N THR A 291 -0.57 10.07 -14.98
CA THR A 291 0.82 9.63 -14.97
C THR A 291 0.95 8.13 -15.24
N GLY A 292 0.08 7.32 -14.63
CA GLY A 292 0.00 5.87 -14.84
C GLY A 292 -0.38 5.53 -16.28
N PHE A 293 -1.45 6.14 -16.80
CA PHE A 293 -1.90 5.97 -18.18
C PHE A 293 -0.78 6.26 -19.18
N ASN A 294 -0.17 7.45 -19.07
CA ASN A 294 0.92 7.90 -19.93
C ASN A 294 2.19 7.03 -19.86
N ARG A 295 2.30 6.12 -18.88
CA ARG A 295 3.39 5.14 -18.73
C ARG A 295 2.98 3.72 -19.15
N LEU A 296 1.69 3.37 -19.10
CA LEU A 296 1.18 2.09 -19.62
C LEU A 296 0.98 2.12 -21.12
N ASP A 297 0.53 3.23 -21.70
CA ASP A 297 0.62 3.49 -23.14
C ASP A 297 2.10 3.54 -23.52
N LEU A 298 2.66 2.44 -24.06
CA LEU A 298 4.09 2.32 -24.38
C LEU A 298 4.39 2.79 -25.81
N ASN A 299 3.37 2.79 -26.67
CA ASN A 299 3.50 3.06 -28.09
C ASN A 299 3.14 4.51 -28.48
N LYS A 300 2.43 5.22 -27.60
CA LYS A 300 1.93 6.62 -27.70
C LYS A 300 0.79 6.83 -28.70
N ASP A 301 -0.12 5.85 -28.84
CA ASP A 301 -1.35 6.02 -29.61
C ASP A 301 -2.52 6.63 -28.82
N GLY A 302 -2.42 6.72 -27.48
CA GLY A 302 -3.47 7.28 -26.61
C GLY A 302 -4.48 6.27 -26.09
N GLN A 303 -4.22 4.97 -26.25
CA GLN A 303 -4.92 3.84 -25.61
C GLN A 303 -3.90 2.91 -24.93
N ILE A 304 -4.39 1.92 -24.18
CA ILE A 304 -3.61 0.82 -23.61
C ILE A 304 -4.11 -0.49 -24.23
N ASP A 305 -3.20 -1.27 -24.83
CA ASP A 305 -3.50 -2.59 -25.40
C ASP A 305 -3.19 -3.75 -24.42
N TYR A 306 -3.59 -4.98 -24.80
CA TYR A 306 -3.32 -6.18 -24.00
C TYR A 306 -1.81 -6.54 -23.92
N GLU A 307 -1.00 -6.08 -24.87
CA GLU A 307 0.45 -6.28 -24.89
C GLU A 307 1.16 -5.38 -23.87
N GLU A 308 0.63 -4.18 -23.66
CA GLU A 308 1.08 -3.20 -22.70
C GLU A 308 0.73 -3.61 -21.26
N LEU A 309 -0.49 -4.10 -21.00
CA LEU A 309 -0.81 -4.72 -19.71
C LEU A 309 -0.05 -6.03 -19.47
N SER A 310 0.24 -6.81 -20.52
CA SER A 310 1.17 -7.95 -20.43
C SER A 310 2.60 -7.50 -20.05
N ALA A 311 3.06 -6.38 -20.62
CA ALA A 311 4.37 -5.82 -20.32
C ALA A 311 4.44 -5.28 -18.88
N TYR A 312 3.36 -4.71 -18.34
CA TYR A 312 3.27 -4.29 -16.95
C TYR A 312 3.31 -5.47 -15.98
N ILE A 313 2.56 -6.55 -16.23
CA ILE A 313 2.62 -7.78 -15.42
C ILE A 313 4.02 -8.40 -15.43
N HIS A 314 4.70 -8.41 -16.60
CA HIS A 314 6.10 -8.83 -16.67
C HIS A 314 7.05 -7.92 -15.87
N ALA A 315 6.83 -6.60 -15.95
CA ALA A 315 7.64 -5.63 -15.21
C ALA A 315 7.56 -5.85 -13.69
N MET A 316 6.40 -6.29 -13.19
CA MET A 316 6.23 -6.62 -11.77
C MET A 316 7.00 -7.89 -11.34
N ASP A 317 7.09 -8.93 -12.17
CA ASP A 317 7.79 -10.20 -11.87
C ASP A 317 9.33 -10.09 -11.77
N PHE A 318 9.91 -8.95 -12.15
CA PHE A 318 11.30 -8.62 -11.79
C PHE A 318 11.39 -8.29 -10.30
N GLY A 319 11.43 -9.35 -9.48
CA GLY A 319 11.35 -9.32 -8.03
C GLY A 319 12.43 -8.48 -7.36
N THR A 320 12.09 -7.86 -6.22
CA THR A 320 12.85 -6.76 -5.61
C THR A 320 13.28 -6.99 -4.15
N GLU A 321 13.29 -8.24 -3.67
CA GLU A 321 13.75 -8.58 -2.32
C GLU A 321 15.15 -8.00 -2.00
N ASP A 322 15.24 -7.33 -0.84
CA ASP A 322 16.47 -6.76 -0.30
C ASP A 322 17.26 -5.85 -1.28
N GLY A 323 16.57 -5.24 -2.25
CA GLY A 323 17.15 -4.32 -3.22
C GLY A 323 17.98 -4.99 -4.32
N LYS A 324 17.97 -6.33 -4.39
CA LYS A 324 18.57 -7.11 -5.48
C LYS A 324 17.47 -7.51 -6.45
N SER A 325 17.78 -7.52 -7.75
CA SER A 325 16.91 -8.22 -8.70
C SER A 325 17.22 -9.70 -8.63
N ASN A 326 16.27 -10.50 -8.17
CA ASN A 326 16.39 -11.96 -8.12
C ASN A 326 16.06 -12.62 -9.48
N GLY A 327 15.87 -11.82 -10.53
CA GLY A 327 15.38 -12.26 -11.84
C GLY A 327 13.86 -12.48 -11.84
N LEU A 328 13.39 -13.19 -12.85
CA LEU A 328 12.01 -13.64 -12.99
C LEU A 328 11.81 -14.90 -12.15
N ASN A 329 10.81 -14.92 -11.27
CA ASN A 329 10.48 -16.08 -10.43
C ASN A 329 9.06 -16.63 -10.71
N GLY A 330 8.30 -15.98 -11.59
CA GLY A 330 6.92 -16.33 -11.92
C GLY A 330 5.91 -15.99 -10.81
N LYS A 331 6.25 -15.11 -9.86
CA LYS A 331 5.41 -14.66 -8.75
C LYS A 331 5.51 -13.14 -8.60
N ILE A 332 4.39 -12.46 -8.74
CA ILE A 332 4.27 -11.09 -8.23
C ILE A 332 3.93 -11.20 -6.74
N SER A 333 4.84 -10.79 -5.85
CA SER A 333 4.51 -10.59 -4.44
C SER A 333 3.79 -9.25 -4.25
N ALA A 334 3.04 -9.11 -3.16
CA ALA A 334 2.44 -7.82 -2.80
C ALA A 334 3.49 -6.69 -2.66
N TYR A 335 4.70 -6.99 -2.21
CA TYR A 335 5.80 -6.01 -2.17
C TYR A 335 6.23 -5.58 -3.57
N ASP A 336 6.37 -6.53 -4.50
CA ASP A 336 6.72 -6.23 -5.89
C ASP A 336 5.60 -5.44 -6.57
N PHE A 337 4.34 -5.82 -6.39
CA PHE A 337 3.19 -5.02 -6.84
C PHE A 337 3.29 -3.58 -6.34
N MET A 338 3.35 -3.37 -5.01
CA MET A 338 3.43 -2.03 -4.42
C MET A 338 4.60 -1.20 -4.93
N VAL A 339 5.81 -1.77 -5.03
CA VAL A 339 7.00 -1.03 -5.49
C VAL A 339 6.86 -0.58 -6.95
N ASN A 340 6.26 -1.40 -7.81
CA ASN A 340 6.04 -1.02 -9.20
C ASN A 340 4.84 -0.06 -9.33
N SER A 341 3.71 -0.28 -8.64
CA SER A 341 2.55 0.64 -8.64
C SER A 341 2.92 2.03 -8.08
N LEU A 342 3.71 2.11 -7.01
CA LEU A 342 4.26 3.38 -6.50
C LEU A 342 5.30 4.03 -7.42
N SER A 343 5.85 3.28 -8.39
CA SER A 343 6.70 3.82 -9.45
C SER A 343 5.88 4.24 -10.67
N LEU A 344 4.75 3.57 -10.94
CA LEU A 344 3.81 3.88 -12.01
C LEU A 344 3.20 5.27 -11.80
N ALA A 345 2.75 5.53 -10.58
CA ALA A 345 2.11 6.77 -10.11
C ALA A 345 3.01 8.04 -10.08
N LYS A 346 4.31 7.93 -10.39
CA LYS A 346 5.28 9.03 -10.18
C LYS A 346 5.83 9.60 -11.49
N PRO A 347 5.86 10.92 -11.68
CA PRO A 347 6.27 11.53 -12.95
C PRO A 347 7.77 11.36 -13.24
N GLU A 348 8.61 11.05 -12.25
CA GLU A 348 10.03 10.81 -12.47
C GLU A 348 10.30 9.47 -13.17
N LYS A 349 11.35 9.44 -14.01
CA LYS A 349 11.84 8.19 -14.59
C LYS A 349 12.42 7.28 -13.50
N SER A 350 12.02 6.02 -13.56
CA SER A 350 12.27 4.99 -12.55
C SER A 350 12.82 3.70 -13.19
N LYS A 351 13.06 2.67 -12.36
CA LYS A 351 13.35 1.32 -12.86
C LYS A 351 12.14 0.64 -13.53
N LEU A 352 10.92 1.11 -13.30
CA LEU A 352 9.73 0.58 -13.98
C LEU A 352 9.79 0.86 -15.48
N ASP A 353 10.26 2.04 -15.88
CA ASP A 353 10.43 2.41 -17.30
C ASP A 353 11.41 1.47 -18.03
N GLU A 354 12.50 1.08 -17.36
CA GLU A 354 13.48 0.12 -17.89
C GLU A 354 12.90 -1.29 -17.98
N LYS A 355 12.14 -1.72 -16.96
CA LYS A 355 11.42 -3.00 -16.94
C LYS A 355 10.36 -3.09 -18.05
N LEU A 356 9.54 -2.05 -18.23
CA LEU A 356 8.49 -1.97 -19.27
C LEU A 356 9.10 -2.02 -20.67
N ALA A 357 10.17 -1.24 -20.92
CA ALA A 357 10.86 -1.25 -22.21
C ALA A 357 11.55 -2.58 -22.52
N TYR A 358 12.07 -3.28 -21.51
CA TYR A 358 12.53 -4.67 -21.66
C TYR A 358 11.34 -5.59 -21.96
N ALA A 359 10.24 -5.46 -21.22
CA ALA A 359 9.08 -6.36 -21.28
C ALA A 359 8.39 -6.38 -22.65
N TYR A 360 8.04 -5.20 -23.16
CA TYR A 360 7.39 -5.04 -24.46
C TYR A 360 8.24 -5.66 -25.59
N LYS A 361 9.57 -5.53 -25.47
CA LYS A 361 10.54 -6.13 -26.39
C LYS A 361 10.71 -7.63 -26.22
N ALA A 362 10.76 -8.13 -24.99
CA ALA A 362 10.96 -9.55 -24.67
C ALA A 362 9.73 -10.41 -24.98
N LEU A 363 8.53 -9.82 -24.92
CA LEU A 363 7.25 -10.47 -25.20
C LEU A 363 6.81 -10.30 -26.67
N PHE A 364 6.96 -9.11 -27.25
CA PHE A 364 6.34 -8.76 -28.55
C PHE A 364 7.33 -8.22 -29.60
N GLY A 365 8.60 -8.00 -29.24
CA GLY A 365 9.62 -7.48 -30.16
C GLY A 365 9.50 -5.98 -30.47
N LYS A 366 8.45 -5.32 -29.97
CA LYS A 366 8.24 -3.87 -30.05
C LYS A 366 9.29 -3.10 -29.21
N ASN A 367 9.40 -1.79 -29.41
CA ASN A 367 10.12 -0.88 -28.52
C ASN A 367 9.14 0.19 -28.03
N VAL A 368 9.42 0.81 -26.89
CA VAL A 368 8.71 2.03 -26.46
C VAL A 368 9.04 3.19 -27.41
N ALA A 369 8.12 4.14 -27.57
CA ALA A 369 8.31 5.35 -28.38
C ALA A 369 9.05 6.47 -27.63
#